data_AF-A0A1F4X8F3-F1
#
_entry.id   AF-A0A1F4X8F3-F1
#
_cell.length_a   1.000
_cell.length_b   1.000
_cell.length_c   1.000
_cell.angle_alpha   90.00
_cell.angle_beta   90.00
_cell.angle_gamma   90.00
#
_symmetry.space_group_name_H-M   'P 1'
#
loop_
_entity.id
_entity.type
_entity.pdbx_description
1 polymer ?
#
loop_
_entity_poly.entity_id
_entity_poly.type
_entity_poly.pdbx_seq_one_letter_code
_entity_poly.pdbx_strand_id
1 'polypeptide(L)'
;MQVMKKLKNILFLSLVIGRLAFPSVVHADDEAGTDNLFLLGTDARALGMGGAYVSVTDGASSVFWNPAGLALLNRGEATFMHISLWEETVYDFLGLAYPTLEIGSMGVGAFRLGSTNIPKTDANNPGVQIGTFDNTQSLYIFSVASSFPLYTKGGVSVKVYNHSIDGKSATGVGLDLGILATPNEHFSWGLNLQDLLQPEIKLDNSEVRIPFNLKAGASFTQKIEWFSLILAADIDKSQDRDLQPHFGSEIGIQEALFLRGGYDRGYGTFGAGVKWNWVRADYAFKANPDLGATHRFSLTVQFGRSMESRRRSQGQTDLKHFELSRRQETVEQISSYLKEGSTKEEADDYLGALGAYQKVLALDPQNQVAAQRSEFLKRKISESSRPKPEVSAAKLPEEASLLAAQDLFQKGSYKLALEKAGEALVINPHSTDAQSLHSQIKSALDARIVQLTSEARSLQQSGKVELAILMWGQVLELDSTDQAAQVGLQQAGEIVKLNAYVKSGVGYYNSGSYSAARQEFQAAFKINPQDPLVVDYVRQVSAKLEKPTTLEDLKKDPQVWQLYQRGSEKYQKGDYPGAIEAWQEVLKVYPNNKNTLRNIEQAKLRLK
;
A
#
# COMPACT_ATOMS: atom_id res chain seq x y z
N MET A 1 0.07 -24.11 -36.24
CA MET A 1 -0.34 -25.55 -36.23
C MET A 1 -0.29 -26.20 -34.85
N GLN A 2 0.74 -25.99 -34.01
CA GLN A 2 0.80 -26.52 -32.64
C GLN A 2 -0.26 -25.95 -31.69
N VAL A 3 -0.60 -24.66 -31.81
CA VAL A 3 -1.65 -24.01 -31.01
C VAL A 3 -3.03 -24.60 -31.30
N MET A 4 -3.38 -24.85 -32.57
CA MET A 4 -4.63 -25.52 -32.95
C MET A 4 -4.72 -26.98 -32.47
N LYS A 5 -3.59 -27.72 -32.44
CA LYS A 5 -3.55 -29.07 -31.86
C LYS A 5 -3.75 -29.05 -30.34
N LYS A 6 -3.14 -28.10 -29.62
CA LYS A 6 -3.39 -27.91 -28.18
C LYS A 6 -4.84 -27.49 -27.90
N LEU A 7 -5.42 -26.60 -28.72
CA LEU A 7 -6.81 -26.16 -28.59
C LEU A 7 -7.80 -27.30 -28.83
N LYS A 8 -7.58 -28.14 -29.87
CA LYS A 8 -8.39 -29.35 -30.10
C LYS A 8 -8.31 -30.32 -28.92
N ASN A 9 -7.11 -30.52 -28.35
CA ASN A 9 -6.94 -31.43 -27.22
C ASN A 9 -7.58 -30.88 -25.94
N ILE A 10 -7.55 -29.57 -25.70
CA ILE A 10 -8.22 -28.92 -24.55
C ILE A 10 -9.74 -28.95 -24.72
N LEU A 11 -10.27 -28.63 -25.90
CA LEU A 11 -11.70 -28.73 -26.22
C LEU A 11 -12.20 -30.17 -26.13
N PHE A 12 -11.41 -31.14 -26.57
CA PHE A 12 -11.74 -32.56 -26.44
C PHE A 12 -11.72 -33.00 -24.97
N LEU A 13 -10.73 -32.55 -24.18
CA LEU A 13 -10.66 -32.86 -22.75
C LEU A 13 -11.82 -32.20 -21.97
N SER A 14 -12.21 -30.96 -22.30
CA SER A 14 -13.38 -30.31 -21.69
C SER A 14 -14.70 -31.00 -22.06
N LEU A 15 -14.81 -31.50 -23.30
CA LEU A 15 -15.99 -32.26 -23.75
C LEU A 15 -16.07 -33.64 -23.08
N VAL A 16 -14.92 -34.29 -22.85
CA VAL A 16 -14.81 -35.59 -22.17
C VAL A 16 -15.08 -35.45 -20.67
N ILE A 17 -14.56 -34.41 -20.01
CA ILE A 17 -14.89 -34.10 -18.61
C ILE A 17 -16.36 -33.71 -18.48
N GLY A 18 -16.89 -32.94 -19.44
CA GLY A 18 -18.32 -32.62 -19.51
C GLY A 18 -19.22 -33.85 -19.63
N ARG A 19 -18.80 -34.91 -20.35
CA ARG A 19 -19.52 -36.20 -20.40
C ARG A 19 -19.37 -37.06 -19.14
N LEU A 20 -18.24 -36.97 -18.44
CA LEU A 20 -18.00 -37.69 -17.18
C LEU A 20 -18.70 -37.03 -15.97
N ALA A 21 -19.14 -35.77 -16.10
CA ALA A 21 -19.86 -35.03 -15.06
C ALA A 21 -21.39 -35.22 -15.10
N PHE A 22 -21.93 -36.12 -15.93
CA PHE A 22 -23.35 -36.52 -15.91
C PHE A 22 -23.53 -37.94 -15.32
N PRO A 23 -23.35 -38.17 -14.01
CA PRO A 23 -23.95 -39.33 -13.40
C PRO A 23 -25.47 -39.13 -13.38
N SER A 24 -26.20 -39.99 -14.08
CA SER A 24 -27.67 -40.08 -14.00
C SER A 24 -28.06 -40.64 -12.63
N VAL A 25 -27.98 -39.82 -11.59
CA VAL A 25 -28.58 -40.12 -10.30
C VAL A 25 -29.77 -39.19 -10.14
N VAL A 26 -30.92 -39.66 -10.60
CA VAL A 26 -32.21 -39.05 -10.26
C VAL A 26 -32.54 -39.57 -8.87
N HIS A 27 -32.36 -38.72 -7.85
CA HIS A 27 -33.01 -38.91 -6.57
C HIS A 27 -34.18 -37.93 -6.54
N ALA A 28 -35.38 -38.46 -6.29
CA ALA A 28 -36.54 -37.65 -6.00
C ALA A 28 -36.37 -37.23 -4.53
N ASP A 29 -35.95 -35.98 -4.31
CA ASP A 29 -35.77 -35.42 -2.97
C ASP A 29 -37.12 -34.88 -2.47
N ASP A 30 -37.64 -35.49 -1.39
CA ASP A 30 -38.81 -35.08 -0.62
C ASP A 30 -38.49 -33.82 0.23
N GLU A 31 -38.06 -32.73 -0.43
CA GLU A 31 -37.57 -31.50 0.23
C GLU A 31 -38.59 -30.34 0.20
N ALA A 32 -39.84 -30.61 -0.17
CA ALA A 32 -40.85 -29.57 -0.30
C ALA A 32 -41.22 -28.94 1.06
N GLY A 33 -41.00 -27.63 1.20
CA GLY A 33 -41.53 -26.81 2.30
C GLY A 33 -40.59 -26.50 3.47
N THR A 34 -39.35 -26.99 3.46
CA THR A 34 -38.34 -26.72 4.52
C THR A 34 -37.23 -25.76 4.08
N ASP A 35 -37.20 -25.38 2.80
CA ASP A 35 -36.08 -24.69 2.19
C ASP A 35 -36.24 -23.15 2.19
N ASN A 36 -35.12 -22.45 2.37
CA ASN A 36 -35.08 -21.00 2.14
C ASN A 36 -35.31 -20.72 0.64
N LEU A 37 -36.41 -20.05 0.30
CA LEU A 37 -36.81 -19.80 -1.09
C LEU A 37 -35.80 -18.92 -1.87
N PHE A 38 -34.94 -18.17 -1.19
CA PHE A 38 -33.85 -17.42 -1.83
C PHE A 38 -32.65 -18.30 -2.25
N LEU A 39 -32.65 -19.59 -1.91
CA LEU A 39 -31.63 -20.54 -2.39
C LEU A 39 -31.71 -20.80 -3.90
N LEU A 40 -32.75 -20.31 -4.59
CA LEU A 40 -32.81 -20.22 -6.05
C LEU A 40 -31.64 -19.42 -6.65
N GLY A 41 -31.01 -18.57 -5.84
CA GLY A 41 -29.80 -17.86 -6.20
C GLY A 41 -30.05 -16.57 -6.97
N THR A 42 -28.98 -15.96 -7.47
CA THR A 42 -29.06 -14.73 -8.26
C THR A 42 -27.99 -14.68 -9.34
N ASP A 43 -28.12 -13.70 -10.23
CA ASP A 43 -27.26 -13.44 -11.38
C ASP A 43 -27.30 -14.56 -12.43
N ALA A 44 -27.74 -14.22 -13.65
CA ALA A 44 -27.88 -15.20 -14.72
C ALA A 44 -26.53 -15.83 -15.11
N ARG A 45 -25.41 -15.13 -14.92
CA ARG A 45 -24.08 -15.74 -15.11
C ARG A 45 -23.86 -16.90 -14.14
N ALA A 46 -24.06 -16.69 -12.84
CA ALA A 46 -23.89 -17.72 -11.83
C ALA A 46 -24.86 -18.89 -12.03
N LEU A 47 -26.12 -18.59 -12.36
CA LEU A 47 -27.14 -19.61 -12.59
C LEU A 47 -26.93 -20.39 -13.90
N GLY A 48 -26.32 -19.78 -14.92
CA GLY A 48 -25.89 -20.48 -16.14
C GLY A 48 -24.68 -21.39 -15.94
N MET A 49 -23.96 -21.22 -14.82
CA MET A 49 -22.89 -22.11 -14.34
C MET A 49 -23.39 -23.13 -13.31
N GLY A 50 -24.69 -23.37 -13.24
CA GLY A 50 -25.28 -24.33 -12.31
C GLY A 50 -25.19 -23.94 -10.83
N GLY A 51 -24.93 -22.65 -10.52
CA GLY A 51 -24.77 -22.19 -9.14
C GLY A 51 -23.37 -22.44 -8.54
N ALA A 52 -22.43 -23.01 -9.30
CA ALA A 52 -21.03 -23.18 -8.88
C ALA A 52 -20.28 -21.84 -8.96
N TYR A 53 -20.53 -20.95 -8.00
CA TYR A 53 -20.10 -19.56 -8.03
C TYR A 53 -19.41 -19.06 -6.75
N VAL A 54 -19.31 -19.86 -5.69
CA VAL A 54 -18.73 -19.47 -4.38
C VAL A 54 -17.27 -19.05 -4.49
N SER A 55 -16.51 -19.72 -5.35
CA SER A 55 -15.09 -19.42 -5.60
C SER A 55 -14.83 -18.55 -6.83
N VAL A 56 -15.82 -18.42 -7.72
CA VAL A 56 -15.77 -17.61 -8.95
C VAL A 56 -16.33 -16.20 -8.73
N THR A 57 -17.06 -16.01 -7.62
CA THR A 57 -17.86 -14.82 -7.38
C THR A 57 -17.12 -13.51 -7.62
N ASP A 58 -17.81 -12.60 -8.28
CA ASP A 58 -17.37 -11.24 -8.51
C ASP A 58 -18.58 -10.29 -8.53
N GLY A 59 -18.29 -8.99 -8.50
CA GLY A 59 -19.29 -7.98 -8.76
C GLY A 59 -20.32 -7.79 -7.65
N ALA A 60 -21.47 -7.23 -8.03
CA ALA A 60 -22.53 -6.90 -7.08
C ALA A 60 -23.31 -8.13 -6.59
N SER A 61 -23.32 -9.23 -7.33
CA SER A 61 -23.97 -10.49 -6.92
C SER A 61 -23.21 -11.24 -5.82
N SER A 62 -21.96 -10.87 -5.54
CA SER A 62 -21.17 -11.43 -4.44
C SER A 62 -21.82 -11.28 -3.08
N VAL A 63 -22.68 -10.28 -2.86
CA VAL A 63 -23.44 -10.11 -1.60
C VAL A 63 -24.21 -11.37 -1.21
N PHE A 64 -24.68 -12.14 -2.20
CA PHE A 64 -25.40 -13.39 -2.01
C PHE A 64 -24.47 -14.62 -2.05
N TRP A 65 -23.63 -14.74 -3.08
CA TRP A 65 -22.88 -15.97 -3.33
C TRP A 65 -21.73 -16.18 -2.35
N ASN A 66 -20.94 -15.14 -2.08
CA ASN A 66 -19.87 -15.12 -1.08
C ASN A 66 -19.38 -13.66 -0.89
N PRO A 67 -19.64 -13.02 0.26
CA PRO A 67 -19.34 -11.60 0.44
C PRO A 67 -17.85 -11.27 0.28
N ALA A 68 -16.94 -12.23 0.49
CA ALA A 68 -15.51 -12.02 0.25
C ALA A 68 -15.18 -11.68 -1.21
N GLY A 69 -16.05 -12.04 -2.17
CA GLY A 69 -15.93 -11.68 -3.58
C GLY A 69 -15.95 -10.17 -3.83
N LEU A 70 -16.63 -9.40 -2.98
CA LEU A 70 -16.68 -7.93 -3.09
C LEU A 70 -15.29 -7.29 -3.00
N ALA A 71 -14.35 -7.92 -2.30
CA ALA A 71 -12.98 -7.43 -2.20
C ALA A 71 -12.19 -7.49 -3.53
N LEU A 72 -12.70 -8.20 -4.55
CA LEU A 72 -12.14 -8.23 -5.91
C LEU A 72 -12.61 -7.04 -6.77
N LEU A 73 -13.55 -6.25 -6.28
CA LEU A 73 -14.21 -5.21 -7.05
C LEU A 73 -13.25 -4.06 -7.41
N ASN A 74 -13.18 -3.73 -8.70
CA ASN A 74 -12.31 -2.66 -9.21
C ASN A 74 -13.05 -1.37 -9.53
N ARG A 75 -14.37 -1.43 -9.79
CA ARG A 75 -15.24 -0.29 -10.10
C ARG A 75 -16.57 -0.47 -9.39
N GLY A 76 -17.35 0.60 -9.22
CA GLY A 76 -18.73 0.45 -8.76
C GLY A 76 -19.51 -0.42 -9.75
N GLU A 77 -20.42 -1.24 -9.26
CA GLU A 77 -21.22 -2.13 -10.09
C GLU A 77 -22.65 -2.20 -9.57
N ALA A 78 -23.62 -2.15 -10.47
CA ALA A 78 -25.03 -2.43 -10.20
C ALA A 78 -25.46 -3.61 -11.06
N THR A 79 -26.21 -4.55 -10.51
CA THR A 79 -26.75 -5.70 -11.24
C THR A 79 -28.22 -5.87 -10.93
N PHE A 80 -29.00 -6.17 -11.95
CA PHE A 80 -30.42 -6.48 -11.83
C PHE A 80 -30.67 -7.86 -12.45
N MET A 81 -31.52 -8.66 -11.84
CA MET A 81 -31.98 -9.93 -12.38
C MET A 81 -33.49 -10.05 -12.26
N HIS A 82 -34.12 -10.61 -13.30
CA HIS A 82 -35.54 -10.95 -13.31
C HIS A 82 -35.74 -12.41 -13.74
N ILE A 83 -36.65 -13.08 -13.04
CA ILE A 83 -37.12 -14.43 -13.35
C ILE A 83 -38.64 -14.44 -13.25
N SER A 84 -39.32 -14.85 -14.31
CA SER A 84 -40.73 -15.23 -14.25
C SER A 84 -40.79 -16.72 -13.92
N LEU A 85 -41.38 -17.04 -12.76
CA LEU A 85 -41.70 -18.40 -12.33
C LEU A 85 -43.16 -18.72 -12.68
N TRP A 86 -43.61 -19.91 -12.32
CA TRP A 86 -44.98 -20.37 -12.56
C TRP A 86 -46.01 -19.59 -11.74
N GLU A 87 -47.28 -19.64 -12.17
CA GLU A 87 -48.41 -18.99 -11.49
C GLU A 87 -48.17 -17.48 -11.25
N GLU A 88 -47.63 -16.80 -12.27
CA GLU A 88 -47.29 -15.36 -12.23
C GLU A 88 -46.36 -14.95 -11.07
N THR A 89 -45.62 -15.91 -10.51
CA THR A 89 -44.67 -15.66 -9.44
C THR A 89 -43.42 -14.99 -9.99
N VAL A 90 -42.98 -13.92 -9.34
CA VAL A 90 -41.81 -13.16 -9.78
C VAL A 90 -40.68 -13.33 -8.79
N TYR A 91 -39.45 -13.54 -9.29
CA TYR A 91 -38.23 -13.54 -8.50
C TYR A 91 -37.24 -12.53 -9.07
N ASP A 92 -37.01 -11.45 -8.33
CA ASP A 92 -36.17 -10.33 -8.72
C ASP A 92 -34.99 -10.17 -7.77
N PHE A 93 -33.88 -9.66 -8.31
CA PHE A 93 -32.73 -9.23 -7.54
C PHE A 93 -32.21 -7.89 -8.04
N LEU A 94 -31.82 -7.03 -7.10
CA LEU A 94 -31.04 -5.83 -7.33
C LEU A 94 -29.81 -5.86 -6.41
N GLY A 95 -28.62 -5.76 -7.00
CA GLY A 95 -27.36 -5.66 -6.29
C GLY A 95 -26.64 -4.36 -6.63
N LEU A 96 -26.02 -3.72 -5.63
CA LEU A 96 -25.14 -2.58 -5.79
C LEU A 96 -23.87 -2.84 -5.00
N ALA A 97 -22.70 -2.65 -5.60
CA ALA A 97 -21.43 -2.77 -4.91
C ALA A 97 -20.50 -1.61 -5.27
N TYR A 98 -19.71 -1.17 -4.29
CA TYR A 98 -18.82 -0.05 -4.44
C TYR A 98 -17.48 -0.27 -3.72
N PRO A 99 -16.34 -0.15 -4.42
CA PRO A 99 -15.05 -0.29 -3.80
C PRO A 99 -14.59 1.05 -3.19
N THR A 100 -14.04 0.98 -1.98
CA THR A 100 -13.52 2.11 -1.21
C THR A 100 -12.00 2.02 -1.08
N LEU A 101 -11.33 3.15 -0.82
CA LEU A 101 -9.86 3.19 -0.72
C LEU A 101 -9.33 2.58 0.58
N GLU A 102 -10.11 2.61 1.66
CA GLU A 102 -9.61 2.35 3.03
C GLU A 102 -10.14 1.03 3.61
N ILE A 103 -11.47 0.82 3.63
CA ILE A 103 -12.10 -0.30 4.33
C ILE A 103 -12.36 -1.54 3.45
N GLY A 104 -11.98 -1.47 2.16
CA GLY A 104 -12.25 -2.51 1.18
C GLY A 104 -13.47 -2.18 0.32
N SER A 105 -14.40 -3.10 0.16
CA SER A 105 -15.59 -2.93 -0.67
C SER A 105 -16.86 -3.13 0.14
N MET A 106 -17.90 -2.40 -0.24
CA MET A 106 -19.24 -2.51 0.35
C MET A 106 -20.22 -2.99 -0.72
N GLY A 107 -21.26 -3.70 -0.30
CA GLY A 107 -22.32 -4.19 -1.18
C GLY A 107 -23.68 -4.16 -0.50
N VAL A 108 -24.72 -3.95 -1.28
CA VAL A 108 -26.13 -4.06 -0.87
C VAL A 108 -26.85 -4.94 -1.88
N GLY A 109 -27.66 -5.87 -1.41
CA GLY A 109 -28.54 -6.70 -2.22
C GLY A 109 -30.00 -6.59 -1.76
N ALA A 110 -30.93 -6.63 -2.69
CA ALA A 110 -32.36 -6.70 -2.42
C ALA A 110 -32.98 -7.76 -3.31
N PHE A 111 -33.67 -8.71 -2.69
CA PHE A 111 -34.45 -9.73 -3.37
C PHE A 111 -35.93 -9.50 -3.13
N ARG A 112 -36.72 -9.87 -4.13
CA ARG A 112 -38.17 -9.98 -4.00
C ARG A 112 -38.61 -11.30 -4.63
N LEU A 113 -39.38 -12.07 -3.89
CA LEU A 113 -40.11 -13.23 -4.38
C LEU A 113 -41.58 -13.04 -4.01
N GLY A 114 -42.48 -13.12 -4.97
CA GLY A 114 -43.89 -13.08 -4.60
C GLY A 114 -44.85 -13.37 -5.72
N SER A 115 -46.07 -13.72 -5.30
CA SER A 115 -47.23 -13.95 -6.14
C SER A 115 -48.34 -13.04 -5.63
N THR A 116 -49.04 -12.40 -6.56
CA THR A 116 -50.11 -11.43 -6.27
C THR A 116 -51.46 -11.95 -6.72
N ASN A 117 -52.55 -11.38 -6.20
CA ASN A 117 -53.92 -11.72 -6.60
C ASN A 117 -54.29 -13.20 -6.38
N ILE A 118 -53.71 -13.85 -5.36
CA ILE A 118 -54.01 -15.25 -5.03
C ILE A 118 -55.48 -15.33 -4.57
N PRO A 119 -56.34 -16.16 -5.18
CA PRO A 119 -57.73 -16.30 -4.78
C PRO A 119 -57.86 -16.77 -3.32
N LYS A 120 -58.61 -16.01 -2.51
CA LYS A 120 -58.99 -16.40 -1.15
C LYS A 120 -60.32 -17.15 -1.22
N THR A 121 -60.38 -18.37 -0.68
CA THR A 121 -61.59 -19.20 -0.67
C THR A 121 -62.19 -19.30 0.73
N ASP A 122 -63.51 -19.46 0.80
CA ASP A 122 -64.20 -19.75 2.07
C ASP A 122 -63.79 -21.14 2.57
N ALA A 123 -63.29 -21.23 3.81
CA ALA A 123 -62.88 -22.48 4.43
C ALA A 123 -64.01 -23.51 4.53
N ASN A 124 -65.26 -23.05 4.66
CA ASN A 124 -66.44 -23.92 4.72
C ASN A 124 -67.01 -24.24 3.33
N ASN A 125 -66.60 -23.49 2.30
CA ASN A 125 -67.07 -23.68 0.94
C ASN A 125 -65.96 -23.35 -0.07
N PRO A 126 -64.98 -24.26 -0.29
CA PRO A 126 -63.76 -23.97 -1.05
C PRO A 126 -63.95 -23.52 -2.50
N GLY A 127 -65.15 -23.71 -3.07
CA GLY A 127 -65.52 -23.22 -4.40
C GLY A 127 -65.97 -21.75 -4.45
N VAL A 128 -66.16 -21.10 -3.29
CA VAL A 128 -66.57 -19.69 -3.20
C VAL A 128 -65.35 -18.82 -2.93
N GLN A 129 -65.01 -17.96 -3.89
CA GLN A 129 -63.97 -16.96 -3.73
C GLN A 129 -64.50 -15.76 -2.93
N ILE A 130 -63.82 -15.43 -1.83
CA ILE A 130 -64.18 -14.36 -0.89
C ILE A 130 -63.25 -13.14 -0.98
N GLY A 131 -62.26 -13.17 -1.88
CA GLY A 131 -61.35 -12.07 -2.14
C GLY A 131 -60.05 -12.54 -2.80
N THR A 132 -59.01 -11.72 -2.67
CA THR A 132 -57.63 -12.08 -3.03
C THR A 132 -56.69 -11.67 -1.91
N PHE A 133 -55.52 -12.31 -1.88
CA PHE A 133 -54.41 -11.90 -1.02
C PHE A 133 -53.08 -12.02 -1.78
N ASP A 134 -52.06 -11.33 -1.27
CA ASP A 134 -50.70 -11.38 -1.82
C ASP A 134 -49.78 -12.14 -0.86
N ASN A 135 -48.78 -12.80 -1.41
CA ASN A 135 -47.69 -13.43 -0.67
C ASN A 135 -46.36 -12.90 -1.21
N THR A 136 -45.61 -12.16 -0.39
CA THR A 136 -44.33 -11.56 -0.78
C THR A 136 -43.28 -11.82 0.28
N GLN A 137 -42.13 -12.32 -0.15
CA GLN A 137 -40.90 -12.42 0.62
C GLN A 137 -39.86 -11.46 0.05
N SER A 138 -39.16 -10.77 0.95
CA SER A 138 -38.05 -9.87 0.60
C SER A 138 -36.82 -10.22 1.43
N LEU A 139 -35.65 -10.08 0.84
CA LEU A 139 -34.37 -10.24 1.54
C LEU A 139 -33.48 -9.05 1.20
N TYR A 140 -33.05 -8.32 2.23
CA TYR A 140 -32.07 -7.25 2.12
C TYR A 140 -30.74 -7.72 2.70
N ILE A 141 -29.65 -7.46 1.98
CA ILE A 141 -28.30 -7.89 2.35
C ILE A 141 -27.40 -6.65 2.39
N PHE A 142 -26.65 -6.49 3.46
CA PHE A 142 -25.61 -5.45 3.58
C PHE A 142 -24.29 -6.13 3.85
N SER A 143 -23.30 -5.90 2.99
CA SER A 143 -22.04 -6.62 3.01
C SER A 143 -20.85 -5.67 3.04
N VAL A 144 -19.81 -6.06 3.76
CA VAL A 144 -18.50 -5.45 3.70
C VAL A 144 -17.44 -6.52 3.49
N ALA A 145 -16.41 -6.22 2.71
CA ALA A 145 -15.33 -7.16 2.44
C ALA A 145 -14.00 -6.47 2.28
N SER A 146 -12.93 -7.15 2.70
CA SER A 146 -11.58 -6.65 2.56
C SER A 146 -10.60 -7.76 2.17
N SER A 147 -9.44 -7.33 1.67
CA SER A 147 -8.33 -8.21 1.32
C SER A 147 -7.35 -8.31 2.50
N PHE A 148 -6.91 -9.53 2.78
CA PHE A 148 -5.97 -9.86 3.85
C PHE A 148 -4.65 -10.43 3.27
N PRO A 149 -3.59 -10.58 4.08
CA PRO A 149 -2.38 -11.29 3.66
C PRO A 149 -2.67 -12.71 3.13
N LEU A 150 -1.67 -13.32 2.47
CA LEU A 150 -1.75 -14.70 1.96
C LEU A 150 -2.78 -14.93 0.83
N TYR A 151 -3.10 -13.91 0.04
CA TYR A 151 -4.04 -13.98 -1.09
C TYR A 151 -5.49 -14.26 -0.70
N THR A 152 -5.83 -14.05 0.57
CA THR A 152 -7.15 -14.29 1.14
C THR A 152 -7.96 -13.01 1.20
N LYS A 153 -9.26 -13.11 1.00
CA LYS A 153 -10.26 -12.08 1.24
C LYS A 153 -11.29 -12.60 2.21
N GLY A 154 -11.84 -11.70 3.01
CA GLY A 154 -12.91 -11.99 3.95
C GLY A 154 -14.05 -11.02 3.75
N GLY A 155 -15.27 -11.49 3.96
CA GLY A 155 -16.47 -10.67 3.90
C GLY A 155 -17.47 -11.07 4.97
N VAL A 156 -18.27 -10.10 5.40
CA VAL A 156 -19.37 -10.29 6.35
C VAL A 156 -20.61 -9.67 5.74
N SER A 157 -21.76 -10.35 5.87
CA SER A 157 -23.05 -9.77 5.51
C SER A 157 -24.03 -9.82 6.68
N VAL A 158 -24.85 -8.78 6.79
CA VAL A 158 -26.09 -8.81 7.59
C VAL A 158 -27.25 -8.97 6.61
N LYS A 159 -28.16 -9.89 6.93
CA LYS A 159 -29.36 -10.17 6.15
C LYS A 159 -30.60 -9.76 6.95
N VAL A 160 -31.58 -9.19 6.27
CA VAL A 160 -32.90 -8.89 6.82
C VAL A 160 -33.94 -9.52 5.91
N TYR A 161 -34.56 -10.59 6.41
CA TYR A 161 -35.67 -11.26 5.78
C TYR A 161 -36.97 -10.59 6.19
N ASN A 162 -37.88 -10.44 5.25
CA ASN A 162 -39.24 -10.04 5.51
C ASN A 162 -40.19 -10.97 4.76
N HIS A 163 -41.23 -11.44 5.43
CA HIS A 163 -42.30 -12.21 4.81
C HIS A 163 -43.62 -11.53 5.14
N SER A 164 -44.35 -11.14 4.10
CA SER A 164 -45.68 -10.55 4.16
C SER A 164 -46.69 -11.44 3.47
N ILE A 165 -47.76 -11.81 4.16
CA ILE A 165 -48.88 -12.61 3.63
C ILE A 165 -50.20 -12.15 4.24
N ASP A 166 -51.23 -11.93 3.40
CA ASP A 166 -52.59 -11.53 3.81
C ASP A 166 -52.62 -10.37 4.83
N GLY A 167 -51.80 -9.33 4.57
CA GLY A 167 -51.71 -8.12 5.41
C GLY A 167 -50.89 -8.26 6.69
N LYS A 168 -50.29 -9.43 6.96
CA LYS A 168 -49.43 -9.69 8.11
C LYS A 168 -47.98 -9.78 7.66
N SER A 169 -47.06 -9.25 8.47
CA SER A 169 -45.63 -9.27 8.15
C SER A 169 -44.77 -9.66 9.33
N ALA A 170 -43.71 -10.41 9.07
CA ALA A 170 -42.68 -10.72 10.04
C ALA A 170 -41.28 -10.53 9.47
N THR A 171 -40.32 -10.26 10.34
CA THR A 171 -38.94 -9.96 9.97
C THR A 171 -37.98 -10.84 10.75
N GLY A 172 -36.96 -11.36 10.08
CA GLY A 172 -35.86 -12.12 10.68
C GLY A 172 -34.51 -11.55 10.28
N VAL A 173 -33.51 -11.65 11.14
CA VAL A 173 -32.14 -11.15 10.88
C VAL A 173 -31.17 -12.31 10.80
N GLY A 174 -30.32 -12.31 9.77
CA GLY A 174 -29.29 -13.31 9.53
C GLY A 174 -27.91 -12.68 9.41
N LEU A 175 -26.89 -13.53 9.46
CA LEU A 175 -25.50 -13.14 9.31
C LEU A 175 -24.76 -14.15 8.44
N ASP A 176 -23.98 -13.66 7.49
CA ASP A 176 -23.13 -14.49 6.64
C ASP A 176 -21.65 -14.15 6.85
N LEU A 177 -20.80 -15.17 6.72
CA LEU A 177 -19.35 -15.04 6.69
C LEU A 177 -18.77 -15.69 5.44
N GLY A 178 -18.00 -14.92 4.68
CA GLY A 178 -17.36 -15.36 3.46
C GLY A 178 -15.83 -15.32 3.55
N ILE A 179 -15.19 -16.34 2.98
CA ILE A 179 -13.74 -16.38 2.74
C ILE A 179 -13.53 -16.73 1.26
N LEU A 180 -12.57 -16.06 0.63
CA LEU A 180 -12.15 -16.34 -0.74
C LEU A 180 -10.63 -16.24 -0.83
N ALA A 181 -9.96 -17.29 -1.27
CA ALA A 181 -8.52 -17.25 -1.47
C ALA A 181 -8.16 -17.56 -2.92
N THR A 182 -7.19 -16.79 -3.43
CA THR A 182 -6.73 -16.86 -4.81
C THR A 182 -5.21 -17.04 -4.81
N PRO A 183 -4.68 -18.22 -4.42
CA PRO A 183 -3.24 -18.45 -4.24
C PRO A 183 -2.40 -18.13 -5.49
N ASN A 184 -3.01 -18.23 -6.68
CA ASN A 184 -2.42 -17.81 -7.95
C ASN A 184 -3.55 -17.37 -8.91
N GLU A 185 -3.19 -17.04 -10.15
CA GLU A 185 -4.15 -16.58 -11.17
C GLU A 185 -5.06 -17.69 -11.73
N HIS A 186 -4.71 -18.96 -11.46
CA HIS A 186 -5.41 -20.11 -11.99
C HIS A 186 -6.38 -20.73 -11.00
N PHE A 187 -6.06 -20.77 -9.71
CA PHE A 187 -6.83 -21.49 -8.72
C PHE A 187 -7.44 -20.54 -7.71
N SER A 188 -8.72 -20.75 -7.44
CA SER A 188 -9.44 -20.07 -6.36
C SER A 188 -10.22 -21.08 -5.54
N TRP A 189 -10.36 -20.83 -4.24
CA TRP A 189 -11.25 -21.57 -3.37
C TRP A 189 -12.03 -20.61 -2.49
N GLY A 190 -13.26 -20.97 -2.17
CA GLY A 190 -14.18 -20.14 -1.40
C GLY A 190 -14.95 -20.95 -0.38
N LEU A 191 -15.30 -20.29 0.71
CA LEU A 191 -16.16 -20.80 1.77
C LEU A 191 -17.17 -19.69 2.09
N ASN A 192 -18.45 -20.04 2.18
CA ASN A 192 -19.50 -19.14 2.60
C ASN A 192 -20.38 -19.84 3.64
N LEU A 193 -20.47 -19.24 4.82
CA LEU A 193 -21.31 -19.66 5.94
C LEU A 193 -22.52 -18.72 5.94
N GLN A 194 -23.65 -19.19 5.40
CA GLN A 194 -24.86 -18.41 5.30
C GLN A 194 -25.78 -18.64 6.51
N ASP A 195 -26.41 -17.57 6.97
CA ASP A 195 -27.44 -17.61 8.02
C ASP A 195 -26.93 -18.26 9.33
N LEU A 196 -25.71 -17.88 9.75
CA LEU A 196 -25.06 -18.36 10.97
C LEU A 196 -25.87 -18.11 12.24
N LEU A 197 -26.68 -17.04 12.25
CA LEU A 197 -27.59 -16.68 13.35
C LEU A 197 -29.03 -17.19 13.16
N GLN A 198 -29.30 -18.05 12.16
CA GLN A 198 -30.59 -18.72 11.91
C GLN A 198 -31.83 -17.84 12.15
N PRO A 199 -32.14 -16.89 11.25
CA PRO A 199 -33.27 -15.98 11.39
C PRO A 199 -34.58 -16.70 11.76
N GLU A 200 -35.27 -16.21 12.78
CA GLU A 200 -36.63 -16.62 13.13
C GLU A 200 -37.63 -15.61 12.56
N ILE A 201 -38.60 -16.09 11.77
CA ILE A 201 -39.70 -15.31 11.21
C ILE A 201 -41.00 -15.78 11.85
N LYS A 202 -41.59 -14.95 12.71
CA LYS A 202 -42.81 -15.26 13.48
C LYS A 202 -44.03 -14.59 12.87
N LEU A 203 -44.82 -15.36 12.12
CA LEU A 203 -46.10 -14.94 11.54
C LEU A 203 -47.25 -15.50 12.38
N ASP A 204 -47.89 -14.63 13.16
CA ASP A 204 -48.90 -15.00 14.18
C ASP A 204 -48.39 -16.11 15.12
N ASN A 205 -48.96 -17.32 14.98
CA ASN A 205 -48.68 -18.51 15.79
C ASN A 205 -47.73 -19.49 15.06
N SER A 206 -47.28 -19.16 13.86
CA SER A 206 -46.34 -19.97 13.08
C SER A 206 -44.95 -19.35 13.13
N GLU A 207 -43.95 -20.18 13.41
CA GLU A 207 -42.55 -19.80 13.40
C GLU A 207 -41.84 -20.54 12.26
N VAL A 208 -41.19 -19.78 11.38
CA VAL A 208 -40.33 -20.32 10.33
C VAL A 208 -38.91 -19.91 10.66
N ARG A 209 -38.02 -20.90 10.77
CA ARG A 209 -36.58 -20.67 10.98
C ARG A 209 -35.85 -20.89 9.67
N ILE A 210 -35.00 -19.93 9.30
CA ILE A 210 -34.11 -20.09 8.15
C ILE A 210 -32.89 -20.93 8.58
N PRO A 211 -32.65 -22.10 7.96
CA PRO A 211 -31.55 -22.97 8.36
C PRO A 211 -30.20 -22.36 8.01
N PHE A 212 -29.20 -22.72 8.81
CA PHE A 212 -27.80 -22.46 8.48
C PHE A 212 -27.43 -23.20 7.17
N ASN A 213 -26.66 -22.56 6.30
CA ASN A 213 -26.17 -23.16 5.06
C ASN A 213 -24.66 -23.00 4.88
N LEU A 214 -23.97 -24.10 4.62
CA LEU A 214 -22.56 -24.15 4.29
C LEU A 214 -22.38 -24.30 2.78
N LYS A 215 -21.68 -23.35 2.16
CA LYS A 215 -21.22 -23.47 0.78
C LYS A 215 -19.70 -23.48 0.72
N ALA A 216 -19.12 -24.42 -0.02
CA ALA A 216 -17.69 -24.47 -0.28
C ALA A 216 -17.43 -24.75 -1.76
N GLY A 217 -16.41 -24.11 -2.33
CA GLY A 217 -16.18 -24.15 -3.76
C GLY A 217 -14.73 -24.04 -4.16
N ALA A 218 -14.39 -24.58 -5.32
CA ALA A 218 -13.10 -24.42 -5.96
C ALA A 218 -13.26 -24.16 -7.45
N SER A 219 -12.35 -23.37 -8.02
CA SER A 219 -12.34 -23.07 -9.44
C SER A 219 -10.94 -23.03 -10.03
N PHE A 220 -10.89 -23.37 -11.31
CA PHE A 220 -9.72 -23.29 -12.17
C PHE A 220 -10.00 -22.32 -13.33
N THR A 221 -9.13 -21.33 -13.51
CA THR A 221 -9.20 -20.31 -14.55
C THR A 221 -7.96 -20.37 -15.43
N GLN A 222 -8.15 -20.46 -16.74
CA GLN A 222 -7.07 -20.37 -17.72
C GLN A 222 -7.40 -19.26 -18.72
N LYS A 223 -6.52 -18.26 -18.82
CA LYS A 223 -6.59 -17.20 -19.83
C LYS A 223 -5.49 -17.40 -20.87
N ILE A 224 -5.83 -17.26 -22.15
CA ILE A 224 -4.92 -17.36 -23.30
C ILE A 224 -5.34 -16.31 -24.33
N GLU A 225 -4.63 -15.18 -24.38
CA GLU A 225 -4.87 -14.07 -25.34
C GLU A 225 -6.36 -13.70 -25.50
N TRP A 226 -7.02 -14.23 -26.52
CA TRP A 226 -8.41 -13.98 -26.89
C TRP A 226 -9.42 -14.94 -26.24
N PHE A 227 -8.99 -15.88 -25.42
CA PHE A 227 -9.81 -16.96 -24.87
C PHE A 227 -9.64 -17.09 -23.35
N SER A 228 -10.73 -17.38 -22.64
CA SER A 228 -10.70 -17.76 -21.23
C SER A 228 -11.57 -18.97 -20.95
N LEU A 229 -11.11 -19.86 -20.07
CA LEU A 229 -11.86 -21.00 -19.56
C LEU A 229 -11.93 -20.90 -18.03
N ILE A 230 -13.12 -21.09 -17.47
CA ILE A 230 -13.35 -21.29 -16.03
C ILE A 230 -14.03 -22.64 -15.86
N LEU A 231 -13.55 -23.43 -14.91
CA LEU A 231 -14.19 -24.63 -14.39
C LEU A 231 -14.42 -24.44 -12.90
N ALA A 232 -15.60 -24.76 -12.40
CA ALA A 232 -15.98 -24.57 -11.00
C ALA A 232 -16.74 -25.78 -10.48
N ALA A 233 -16.52 -26.10 -9.21
CA ALA A 233 -17.24 -27.12 -8.48
C ALA A 233 -17.49 -26.64 -7.06
N ASP A 234 -18.75 -26.66 -6.65
CA ASP A 234 -19.19 -26.24 -5.33
C ASP A 234 -20.06 -27.32 -4.67
N ILE A 235 -20.09 -27.29 -3.35
CA ILE A 235 -21.04 -28.05 -2.52
C ILE A 235 -21.90 -27.07 -1.73
N ASP A 236 -23.18 -27.40 -1.58
CA ASP A 236 -24.15 -26.69 -0.76
C ASP A 236 -24.74 -27.70 0.26
N LYS A 237 -24.56 -27.41 1.55
CA LYS A 237 -25.08 -28.22 2.64
C LYS A 237 -25.86 -27.33 3.60
N SER A 238 -27.18 -27.27 3.39
CA SER A 238 -28.13 -26.73 4.36
C SER A 238 -28.27 -27.66 5.56
N GLN A 239 -28.57 -27.12 6.74
CA GLN A 239 -28.80 -27.89 7.95
C GLN A 239 -29.89 -28.96 7.76
N ASP A 240 -30.96 -28.60 7.04
CA ASP A 240 -32.17 -29.42 6.89
C ASP A 240 -32.23 -30.16 5.55
N ARG A 241 -31.13 -30.13 4.77
CA ARG A 241 -31.05 -30.73 3.43
C ARG A 241 -29.82 -31.59 3.25
N ASP A 242 -29.89 -32.61 2.40
CA ASP A 242 -28.70 -33.32 1.94
C ASP A 242 -27.74 -32.43 1.12
N LEU A 243 -26.51 -32.91 0.98
CA LEU A 243 -25.45 -32.19 0.28
C LEU A 243 -25.76 -32.15 -1.21
N GLN A 244 -25.85 -30.95 -1.76
CA GLN A 244 -26.14 -30.71 -3.16
C GLN A 244 -24.87 -30.27 -3.90
N PRO A 245 -24.39 -31.04 -4.89
CA PRO A 245 -23.23 -30.66 -5.70
C PRO A 245 -23.63 -29.74 -6.85
N HIS A 246 -22.75 -28.78 -7.16
CA HIS A 246 -22.89 -27.86 -8.28
C HIS A 246 -21.61 -27.91 -9.14
N PHE A 247 -21.78 -27.95 -10.46
CA PHE A 247 -20.66 -27.90 -11.39
C PHE A 247 -20.92 -26.84 -12.45
N GLY A 248 -19.88 -26.09 -12.80
CA GLY A 248 -19.98 -24.97 -13.74
C GLY A 248 -18.79 -24.87 -14.67
N SER A 249 -19.05 -24.40 -15.88
CA SER A 249 -18.03 -24.04 -16.85
C SER A 249 -18.39 -22.75 -17.56
N GLU A 250 -17.39 -21.91 -17.82
CA GLU A 250 -17.53 -20.68 -18.61
C GLU A 250 -16.41 -20.59 -19.63
N ILE A 251 -16.78 -20.35 -20.89
CA ILE A 251 -15.87 -20.03 -21.97
C ILE A 251 -16.08 -18.58 -22.34
N GLY A 252 -15.03 -17.78 -22.26
CA GLY A 252 -15.00 -16.39 -22.69
C GLY A 252 -14.20 -16.21 -23.99
N ILE A 253 -14.75 -15.42 -24.91
CA ILE A 253 -14.12 -15.06 -26.19
C ILE A 253 -13.96 -13.54 -26.23
N GLN A 254 -12.72 -13.09 -26.35
CA GLN A 254 -12.28 -11.69 -26.37
C GLN A 254 -12.81 -10.86 -25.19
N GLU A 255 -13.06 -11.51 -24.04
CA GLU A 255 -13.73 -10.92 -22.87
C GLU A 255 -15.07 -10.22 -23.19
N ALA A 256 -15.69 -10.55 -24.32
CA ALA A 256 -16.91 -9.91 -24.83
C ALA A 256 -18.07 -10.91 -24.91
N LEU A 257 -17.82 -12.13 -25.37
CA LEU A 257 -18.84 -13.18 -25.49
C LEU A 257 -18.55 -14.30 -24.49
N PHE A 258 -19.60 -14.78 -23.82
CA PHE A 258 -19.49 -15.81 -22.80
C PHE A 258 -20.51 -16.91 -23.06
N LEU A 259 -20.07 -18.17 -23.01
CA LEU A 259 -20.91 -19.35 -23.07
C LEU A 259 -20.70 -20.19 -21.82
N ARG A 260 -21.78 -20.69 -21.25
CA ARG A 260 -21.78 -21.36 -19.95
C ARG A 260 -22.61 -22.63 -20.00
N GLY A 261 -22.16 -23.61 -19.25
CA GLY A 261 -22.90 -24.82 -18.97
C GLY A 261 -22.65 -25.24 -17.53
N GLY A 262 -23.68 -25.76 -16.88
CA GLY A 262 -23.55 -26.22 -15.51
C GLY A 262 -24.61 -27.25 -15.13
N TYR A 263 -24.46 -27.75 -13.92
CA TYR A 263 -25.34 -28.73 -13.29
C TYR A 263 -25.74 -28.21 -11.91
N ASP A 264 -27.06 -28.16 -11.68
CA ASP A 264 -27.68 -27.59 -10.48
C ASP A 264 -28.77 -28.54 -9.97
N ARG A 265 -28.49 -29.23 -8.86
CA ARG A 265 -29.43 -30.12 -8.14
C ARG A 265 -30.19 -31.08 -9.06
N GLY A 266 -29.47 -31.93 -9.81
CA GLY A 266 -30.11 -32.88 -10.74
C GLY A 266 -30.34 -32.35 -12.15
N TYR A 267 -30.27 -31.03 -12.36
CA TYR A 267 -30.71 -30.41 -13.61
C TYR A 267 -29.60 -29.70 -14.37
N GLY A 268 -29.62 -29.84 -15.69
CA GLY A 268 -28.73 -29.11 -16.59
C GLY A 268 -29.09 -27.63 -16.71
N THR A 269 -28.07 -26.79 -16.75
CA THR A 269 -28.18 -25.34 -16.97
C THR A 269 -27.29 -24.90 -18.13
N PHE A 270 -27.76 -23.90 -18.87
CA PHE A 270 -27.03 -23.28 -19.96
C PHE A 270 -27.11 -21.77 -19.82
N GLY A 271 -26.05 -21.07 -20.21
CA GLY A 271 -26.05 -19.61 -20.17
C GLY A 271 -25.23 -18.99 -21.29
N ALA A 272 -25.58 -17.76 -21.60
CA ALA A 272 -24.85 -16.92 -22.53
C ALA A 272 -24.72 -15.50 -21.96
N GLY A 273 -23.65 -14.80 -22.33
CA GLY A 273 -23.39 -13.45 -21.86
C GLY A 273 -22.72 -12.61 -22.93
N VAL A 274 -23.05 -11.33 -22.95
CA VAL A 274 -22.40 -10.33 -23.79
C VAL A 274 -21.98 -9.17 -22.92
N LYS A 275 -20.69 -8.81 -23.00
CA LYS A 275 -20.12 -7.64 -22.35
C LYS A 275 -19.71 -6.63 -23.40
N TRP A 276 -20.20 -5.41 -23.27
CA TRP A 276 -19.82 -4.28 -24.08
C TRP A 276 -19.47 -3.09 -23.20
N ASN A 277 -18.18 -2.74 -23.19
CA ASN A 277 -17.61 -1.69 -22.33
C ASN A 277 -17.95 -1.92 -20.84
N TRP A 278 -18.84 -1.10 -20.31
CA TRP A 278 -19.27 -1.05 -18.92
C TRP A 278 -20.63 -1.73 -18.68
N VAL A 279 -21.24 -2.30 -19.72
CA VAL A 279 -22.51 -3.05 -19.62
C VAL A 279 -22.25 -4.53 -19.90
N ARG A 280 -22.91 -5.40 -19.14
CA ARG A 280 -23.00 -6.84 -19.41
C ARG A 280 -24.45 -7.28 -19.32
N ALA A 281 -24.91 -8.04 -20.32
CA ALA A 281 -26.19 -8.72 -20.29
C ALA A 281 -25.92 -10.23 -20.26
N ASP A 282 -26.58 -10.92 -19.34
CA ASP A 282 -26.45 -12.36 -19.19
C ASP A 282 -27.84 -13.02 -19.22
N TYR A 283 -27.87 -14.22 -19.77
CA TYR A 283 -29.05 -15.06 -19.87
C TYR A 283 -28.71 -16.46 -19.36
N ALA A 284 -29.65 -17.07 -18.64
CA ALA A 284 -29.57 -18.46 -18.24
C ALA A 284 -30.89 -19.19 -18.43
N PHE A 285 -30.74 -20.47 -18.76
CA PHE A 285 -31.80 -21.43 -18.96
C PHE A 285 -31.57 -22.62 -18.04
N LYS A 286 -32.59 -23.02 -17.28
CA LYS A 286 -32.58 -24.27 -16.51
C LYS A 286 -33.73 -25.14 -16.98
N ALA A 287 -33.39 -26.35 -17.42
CA ALA A 287 -34.37 -27.36 -17.77
C ALA A 287 -34.86 -28.04 -16.49
N ASN A 288 -36.12 -27.83 -16.14
CA ASN A 288 -36.78 -28.61 -15.09
C ASN A 288 -37.87 -29.46 -15.76
N PRO A 289 -37.74 -30.79 -15.80
CA PRO A 289 -38.75 -31.69 -16.36
C PRO A 289 -40.08 -31.66 -15.62
N ASP A 290 -40.07 -31.36 -14.32
CA ASP A 290 -41.22 -31.51 -13.43
C ASP A 290 -42.12 -30.26 -13.45
N LEU A 291 -41.49 -29.08 -13.40
CA LEU A 291 -42.21 -27.80 -13.39
C LEU A 291 -42.18 -27.08 -14.75
N GLY A 292 -41.21 -27.39 -15.62
CA GLY A 292 -41.01 -26.72 -16.90
C GLY A 292 -39.72 -25.90 -16.95
N ALA A 293 -39.37 -25.38 -18.13
CA ALA A 293 -38.14 -24.62 -18.26
C ALA A 293 -38.25 -23.21 -17.64
N THR A 294 -37.16 -22.74 -17.03
CA THR A 294 -37.06 -21.37 -16.48
C THR A 294 -36.03 -20.55 -17.23
N HIS A 295 -36.39 -19.30 -17.50
CA HIS A 295 -35.59 -18.31 -18.21
C HIS A 295 -35.20 -17.19 -17.26
N ARG A 296 -33.92 -16.80 -17.26
CA ARG A 296 -33.38 -15.82 -16.33
C ARG A 296 -32.56 -14.79 -17.09
N PHE A 297 -32.76 -13.52 -16.76
CA PHE A 297 -32.06 -12.42 -17.40
C PHE A 297 -31.40 -11.57 -16.33
N SER A 298 -30.12 -11.22 -16.51
CA SER A 298 -29.46 -10.20 -15.71
C SER A 298 -28.79 -9.12 -16.56
N LEU A 299 -28.78 -7.91 -16.02
CA LEU A 299 -28.10 -6.74 -16.58
C LEU A 299 -27.19 -6.14 -15.53
N THR A 300 -25.91 -6.01 -15.87
CA THR A 300 -24.87 -5.49 -14.99
C THR A 300 -24.24 -4.25 -15.60
N VAL A 301 -24.11 -3.20 -14.79
CA VAL A 301 -23.60 -1.88 -15.17
C VAL A 301 -22.45 -1.51 -14.24
N GLN A 302 -21.27 -1.28 -14.81
CA GLN A 302 -20.10 -0.80 -14.11
C GLN A 302 -20.00 0.72 -14.20
N PHE A 303 -19.71 1.38 -13.09
CA PHE A 303 -19.64 2.84 -13.01
C PHE A 303 -18.47 3.31 -12.15
N GLY A 304 -18.15 4.59 -12.30
CA GLY A 304 -17.04 5.23 -11.59
C GLY A 304 -15.66 4.87 -12.14
N ARG A 305 -14.64 5.51 -11.55
CA ARG A 305 -13.23 5.29 -11.88
C ARG A 305 -12.74 3.98 -11.27
N SER A 306 -11.76 3.34 -11.92
CA SER A 306 -11.11 2.16 -11.34
C SER A 306 -10.38 2.51 -10.05
N MET A 307 -10.24 1.53 -9.17
CA MET A 307 -9.50 1.68 -7.93
C MET A 307 -8.05 2.12 -8.16
N GLU A 308 -7.42 1.62 -9.23
CA GLU A 308 -6.07 2.07 -9.63
C GLU A 308 -6.04 3.56 -9.98
N SER A 309 -6.99 4.06 -10.76
CA SER A 309 -7.08 5.48 -11.11
C SER A 309 -7.33 6.36 -9.88
N ARG A 310 -8.21 5.92 -8.97
CA ARG A 310 -8.49 6.64 -7.71
C ARG A 310 -7.26 6.69 -6.80
N ARG A 311 -6.54 5.58 -6.62
CA ARG A 311 -5.29 5.53 -5.83
C ARG A 311 -4.21 6.46 -6.40
N ARG A 312 -4.04 6.50 -7.72
CA ARG A 312 -3.09 7.43 -8.37
C ARG A 312 -3.47 8.89 -8.12
N SER A 313 -4.76 9.24 -8.28
CA SER A 313 -5.25 10.60 -8.05
C SER A 313 -5.12 11.03 -6.59
N GLN A 314 -5.43 10.13 -5.64
CA GLN A 314 -5.27 10.40 -4.22
C GLN A 314 -3.80 10.63 -3.88
N GLY A 315 -2.90 9.74 -4.33
CA GLY A 315 -1.47 9.90 -4.09
C GLY A 315 -0.85 11.18 -4.68
N GLN A 316 -1.39 11.69 -5.80
CA GLN A 316 -1.00 13.00 -6.33
C GLN A 316 -1.52 14.17 -5.47
N THR A 317 -2.74 14.04 -4.95
CA THR A 317 -3.36 15.04 -4.07
C THR A 317 -2.62 15.10 -2.74
N ASP A 318 -2.32 13.95 -2.16
CA ASP A 318 -1.53 13.81 -0.94
C ASP A 318 -0.13 14.40 -1.11
N LEU A 319 0.51 14.15 -2.26
CA LEU A 319 1.82 14.76 -2.59
C LEU A 319 1.74 16.28 -2.67
N LYS A 320 0.70 16.83 -3.29
CA LYS A 320 0.51 18.28 -3.38
C LYS A 320 0.29 18.91 -2.00
N HIS A 321 -0.54 18.30 -1.17
CA HIS A 321 -0.73 18.76 0.21
C HIS A 321 0.57 18.70 1.01
N PHE A 322 1.33 17.63 0.84
CA PHE A 322 2.67 17.49 1.40
C PHE A 322 3.62 18.62 0.98
N GLU A 323 3.71 18.91 -0.32
CA GLU A 323 4.61 19.96 -0.84
C GLU A 323 4.26 21.33 -0.24
N LEU A 324 2.95 21.60 -0.06
CA LEU A 324 2.46 22.81 0.60
C LEU A 324 2.82 22.85 2.08
N SER A 325 2.58 21.78 2.83
CA SER A 325 2.92 21.70 4.26
C SER A 325 4.42 21.85 4.49
N ARG A 326 5.25 21.18 3.69
CA ARG A 326 6.71 21.29 3.77
C ARG A 326 7.18 22.72 3.46
N ARG A 327 6.58 23.36 2.46
CA ARG A 327 6.89 24.75 2.13
C ARG A 327 6.54 25.67 3.29
N GLN A 328 5.40 25.47 3.96
CA GLN A 328 5.03 26.24 5.15
C GLN A 328 6.04 26.03 6.29
N GLU A 329 6.38 24.78 6.62
CA GLU A 329 7.37 24.47 7.67
C GLU A 329 8.73 25.09 7.36
N THR A 330 9.17 25.05 6.10
CA THR A 330 10.45 25.65 5.67
C THR A 330 10.43 27.17 5.86
N VAL A 331 9.32 27.83 5.52
CA VAL A 331 9.15 29.29 5.72
C VAL A 331 9.19 29.64 7.21
N GLU A 332 8.52 28.86 8.06
CA GLU A 332 8.56 29.04 9.51
C GLU A 332 9.96 28.86 10.09
N GLN A 333 10.68 27.80 9.70
CA GLN A 333 12.06 27.55 10.12
C GLN A 333 13.00 28.69 9.68
N ILE A 334 12.89 29.14 8.42
CA ILE A 334 13.65 30.30 7.92
C ILE A 334 13.36 31.54 8.77
N SER A 335 12.09 31.83 9.06
CA SER A 335 11.71 33.00 9.87
C SER A 335 12.27 32.91 11.30
N SER A 336 12.25 31.71 11.90
CA SER A 336 12.79 31.45 13.23
C SER A 336 14.31 31.63 13.27
N TYR A 337 15.04 31.08 12.29
CA TYR A 337 16.49 31.23 12.23
C TYR A 337 16.94 32.64 11.87
N LEU A 338 16.18 33.37 11.05
CA LEU A 338 16.43 34.79 10.79
C LEU A 338 16.28 35.61 12.08
N LYS A 339 15.23 35.33 12.88
CA LYS A 339 15.03 35.98 14.18
C LYS A 339 16.11 35.61 15.19
N GLU A 340 16.51 34.33 15.25
CA GLU A 340 17.64 33.87 16.08
C GLU A 340 18.93 34.61 15.70
N GLY A 341 19.22 34.71 14.39
CA GLY A 341 20.38 35.42 13.86
C GLY A 341 20.37 36.90 14.24
N SER A 342 19.25 37.60 14.07
CA SER A 342 19.14 39.02 14.44
C SER A 342 19.30 39.24 15.94
N THR A 343 18.70 38.37 16.77
CA THR A 343 18.77 38.49 18.23
C THR A 343 20.20 38.30 18.74
N LYS A 344 20.94 37.35 18.15
CA LYS A 344 22.35 37.13 18.49
C LYS A 344 23.27 38.24 17.97
N GLU A 345 22.95 38.80 16.80
CA GLU A 345 23.64 39.97 16.25
C GLU A 345 23.47 41.20 17.16
N GLU A 346 22.28 41.41 17.74
CA GLU A 346 22.01 42.45 18.74
C GLU A 346 22.73 42.21 20.08
N ALA A 347 23.00 40.95 20.43
CA ALA A 347 23.73 40.56 21.64
C ALA A 347 25.26 40.51 21.45
N ASP A 348 25.79 40.97 20.32
CA ASP A 348 27.20 40.89 19.91
C ASP A 348 27.77 39.45 19.84
N ASP A 349 26.92 38.41 19.82
CA ASP A 349 27.30 37.02 19.56
C ASP A 349 27.39 36.77 18.04
N TYR A 350 28.45 37.30 17.41
CA TYR A 350 28.62 37.23 15.96
C TYR A 350 28.78 35.80 15.42
N LEU A 351 29.41 34.90 16.19
CA LEU A 351 29.56 33.49 15.84
C LEU A 351 28.22 32.76 15.88
N GLY A 352 27.44 32.94 16.95
CA GLY A 352 26.10 32.37 17.06
C GLY A 352 25.13 32.93 16.02
N ALA A 353 25.24 34.21 15.68
CA ALA A 353 24.47 34.85 14.62
C ALA A 353 24.83 34.29 13.23
N LEU A 354 26.13 34.14 12.93
CA LEU A 354 26.59 33.53 11.68
C LEU A 354 26.07 32.09 11.54
N GLY A 355 26.12 31.31 12.62
CA GLY A 355 25.57 29.96 12.65
C GLY A 355 24.07 29.92 12.31
N ALA A 356 23.27 30.86 12.84
CA ALA A 356 21.84 30.94 12.54
C ALA A 356 21.56 31.32 11.08
N TYR A 357 22.28 32.30 10.52
CA TYR A 357 22.13 32.67 9.10
C TYR A 357 22.64 31.57 8.14
N GLN A 358 23.66 30.80 8.52
CA GLN A 358 24.08 29.63 7.74
C GLN A 358 23.01 28.53 7.73
N LYS A 359 22.24 28.35 8.81
CA LYS A 359 21.07 27.45 8.81
C LYS A 359 20.00 27.92 7.83
N VAL A 360 19.76 29.23 7.73
CA VAL A 360 18.84 29.79 6.72
C VAL A 360 19.33 29.49 5.32
N LEU A 361 20.60 29.72 5.01
CA LEU A 361 21.19 29.44 3.68
C LEU A 361 21.25 27.95 3.34
N ALA A 362 21.26 27.09 4.36
CA ALA A 362 21.15 25.65 4.16
C ALA A 362 19.73 25.24 3.69
N LEU A 363 18.69 25.96 4.12
CA LEU A 363 17.29 25.75 3.74
C LEU A 363 16.89 26.51 2.47
N ASP A 364 17.37 27.74 2.32
CA ASP A 364 17.16 28.61 1.17
C ASP A 364 18.48 29.29 0.78
N PRO A 365 19.26 28.67 -0.13
CA PRO A 365 20.54 29.22 -0.59
C PRO A 365 20.43 30.58 -1.29
N GLN A 366 19.23 30.97 -1.74
CA GLN A 366 18.98 32.24 -2.42
C GLN A 366 18.51 33.34 -1.45
N ASN A 367 18.43 33.04 -0.15
CA ASN A 367 17.99 34.00 0.85
C ASN A 367 18.97 35.18 0.95
N GLN A 368 18.60 36.31 0.34
CA GLN A 368 19.46 37.48 0.24
C GLN A 368 19.84 38.05 1.61
N VAL A 369 18.91 38.05 2.57
CA VAL A 369 19.15 38.58 3.92
C VAL A 369 20.23 37.76 4.62
N ALA A 370 20.06 36.43 4.65
CA ALA A 370 21.03 35.55 5.31
C ALA A 370 22.39 35.53 4.61
N ALA A 371 22.43 35.66 3.27
CA ALA A 371 23.67 35.75 2.49
C ALA A 371 24.44 37.02 2.84
N GLN A 372 23.78 38.18 2.75
CA GLN A 372 24.38 39.49 3.05
C GLN A 372 24.83 39.57 4.51
N ARG A 373 23.99 39.12 5.45
CA ARG A 373 24.32 39.12 6.88
C ARG A 373 25.46 38.18 7.20
N SER A 374 25.48 36.98 6.61
CA SER A 374 26.58 36.04 6.77
C SER A 374 27.91 36.61 6.28
N GLU A 375 27.91 37.31 5.13
CA GLU A 375 29.12 37.94 4.61
C GLU A 375 29.59 39.11 5.48
N PHE A 376 28.65 39.95 5.93
CA PHE A 376 28.92 41.03 6.87
C PHE A 376 29.52 40.51 8.18
N LEU A 377 28.92 39.48 8.78
CA LEU A 377 29.41 38.87 10.01
C LEU A 377 30.76 38.21 9.82
N LYS A 378 31.00 37.53 8.69
CA LYS A 378 32.34 36.99 8.37
C LYS A 378 33.40 38.10 8.32
N ARG A 379 33.07 39.26 7.73
CA ARG A 379 33.97 40.42 7.73
C ARG A 379 34.16 40.96 9.16
N LYS A 380 33.10 41.18 9.92
CA LYS A 380 33.16 41.68 11.30
C LYS A 380 33.96 40.76 12.23
N ILE A 381 33.76 39.45 12.12
CA ILE A 381 34.54 38.45 12.83
C ILE A 381 36.00 38.57 12.38
N SER A 382 36.27 38.57 11.07
CA SER A 382 37.64 38.74 10.57
C SER A 382 38.30 40.08 10.92
N GLU A 383 37.53 41.15 11.10
CA GLU A 383 37.98 42.50 11.48
C GLU A 383 38.21 42.60 12.99
N SER A 384 37.39 41.93 13.80
CA SER A 384 37.67 41.67 15.21
C SER A 384 38.95 40.83 15.38
N SER A 385 39.24 39.94 14.44
CA SER A 385 40.45 39.12 14.40
C SER A 385 41.62 39.75 13.60
N ARG A 386 41.43 40.93 12.98
CA ARG A 386 42.49 41.71 12.28
C ARG A 386 42.93 42.86 13.19
N PRO A 387 44.19 43.30 13.12
CA PRO A 387 44.60 44.53 13.78
C PRO A 387 43.90 45.73 13.16
N LYS A 388 43.62 46.72 14.00
CA LYS A 388 43.29 48.07 13.54
C LYS A 388 44.46 48.62 12.70
N PRO A 389 44.20 49.25 11.54
CA PRO A 389 45.24 49.94 10.79
C PRO A 389 45.79 51.11 11.59
N GLU A 390 47.11 51.25 11.49
CA GLU A 390 47.95 52.27 12.11
C GLU A 390 47.29 53.65 12.18
N VAL A 391 46.94 54.09 13.39
CA VAL A 391 47.13 55.49 13.75
C VAL A 391 48.61 55.59 14.06
N SER A 392 49.37 56.30 13.23
CA SER A 392 50.80 56.65 13.36
C SER A 392 51.38 56.47 14.77
N ALA A 393 51.62 55.23 15.17
CA ALA A 393 52.32 54.93 16.39
C ALA A 393 53.77 55.04 15.99
N ALA A 394 54.43 56.09 16.47
CA ALA A 394 55.87 56.12 16.54
C ALA A 394 56.36 54.71 16.87
N LYS A 395 57.23 54.13 16.03
CA LYS A 395 57.78 52.76 16.19
C LYS A 395 57.88 52.47 17.68
N LEU A 396 56.97 51.64 18.19
CA LEU A 396 57.00 51.27 19.59
C LEU A 396 58.39 50.66 19.82
N PRO A 397 59.11 51.03 20.89
CA PRO A 397 60.35 50.37 21.23
C PRO A 397 60.11 48.85 21.23
N GLU A 398 61.10 48.07 20.80
CA GLU A 398 61.03 46.61 20.75
C GLU A 398 60.36 46.01 22.02
N GLU A 399 60.73 46.53 23.19
CA GLU A 399 60.17 46.17 24.50
C GLU A 399 58.64 46.35 24.60
N ALA A 400 58.08 47.42 24.04
CA ALA A 400 56.65 47.68 24.11
C ALA A 400 55.83 46.77 23.18
N SER A 401 56.39 46.40 22.02
CA SER A 401 55.81 45.39 21.13
C SER A 401 55.88 43.99 21.74
N LEU A 402 56.97 43.66 22.43
CA LEU A 402 57.12 42.41 23.19
C LEU A 402 56.12 42.32 24.34
N LEU A 403 55.94 43.40 25.11
CA LEU A 403 54.96 43.46 26.21
C LEU A 403 53.52 43.30 25.70
N ALA A 404 53.18 43.96 24.58
CA ALA A 404 51.87 43.82 23.96
C ALA A 404 51.64 42.40 23.42
N ALA A 405 52.65 41.78 22.81
CA ALA A 405 52.59 40.39 22.37
C ALA A 405 52.38 39.43 23.55
N GLN A 406 53.07 39.65 24.67
CA GLN A 406 52.90 38.87 25.90
C GLN A 406 51.52 39.04 26.54
N ASP A 407 50.99 40.26 26.63
CA ASP A 407 49.65 40.52 27.16
C ASP A 407 48.56 39.86 26.31
N LEU A 408 48.65 39.99 24.98
CA LEU A 408 47.74 39.32 24.04
C LEU A 408 47.87 37.80 24.10
N PHE A 409 49.08 37.28 24.28
CA PHE A 409 49.34 35.87 24.44
C PHE A 409 48.70 35.32 25.73
N GLN A 410 48.82 36.05 26.85
CA GLN A 410 48.16 35.69 28.10
C GLN A 410 46.63 35.75 28.01
N LYS A 411 46.10 36.67 27.20
CA LYS A 411 44.66 36.79 26.90
C LYS A 411 44.16 35.74 25.89
N GLY A 412 45.02 34.83 25.40
CA GLY A 412 44.66 33.79 24.45
C GLY A 412 44.39 34.29 23.03
N SER A 413 44.75 35.54 22.72
CA SER A 413 44.59 36.15 21.39
C SER A 413 45.78 35.81 20.50
N TYR A 414 45.99 34.52 20.25
CA TYR A 414 47.21 33.98 19.62
C TYR A 414 47.59 34.65 18.29
N LYS A 415 46.60 34.94 17.43
CA LYS A 415 46.83 35.55 16.11
C LYS A 415 47.37 36.98 16.22
N LEU A 416 46.74 37.80 17.07
CA LEU A 416 47.17 39.16 17.35
C LEU A 416 48.51 39.19 18.11
N ALA A 417 48.73 38.23 19.00
CA ALA A 417 50.00 38.07 19.72
C ALA A 417 51.15 37.73 18.76
N LEU A 418 50.92 36.81 17.82
CA LEU A 418 51.91 36.38 16.83
C LEU A 418 52.35 37.55 15.95
N GLU A 419 51.39 38.38 15.55
CA GLU A 419 51.63 39.56 14.76
C GLU A 419 52.44 40.62 15.52
N LYS A 420 52.10 40.92 16.78
CA LYS A 420 52.88 41.83 17.62
C LYS A 420 54.29 41.34 17.90
N ALA A 421 54.48 40.02 18.04
CA ALA A 421 55.81 39.42 18.10
C ALA A 421 56.55 39.55 16.76
N GLY A 422 55.85 39.44 15.63
CA GLY A 422 56.38 39.68 14.29
C GLY A 422 56.83 41.12 14.08
N GLU A 423 56.07 42.11 14.56
CA GLU A 423 56.46 43.53 14.55
C GLU A 423 57.78 43.76 15.31
N ALA A 424 57.96 43.12 16.47
CA ALA A 424 59.21 43.19 17.23
C ALA A 424 60.41 42.60 16.44
N LEU A 425 60.19 41.50 15.71
CA LEU A 425 61.20 40.89 14.83
C LEU A 425 61.54 41.73 13.60
N VAL A 426 60.59 42.51 13.07
CA VAL A 426 60.86 43.47 11.98
C VAL A 426 61.74 44.63 12.48
N ILE A 427 61.56 45.05 13.74
CA ILE A 427 62.37 46.10 14.37
C ILE A 427 63.78 45.60 14.69
N ASN A 428 63.90 44.42 15.31
CA ASN A 428 65.18 43.79 15.64
C ASN A 428 65.19 42.29 15.25
N PRO A 429 65.67 41.97 14.04
CA PRO A 429 65.66 40.59 13.54
C PRO A 429 66.51 39.61 14.33
N HIS A 430 67.48 40.10 15.12
CA HIS A 430 68.42 39.28 15.91
C HIS A 430 68.04 39.18 17.39
N SER A 431 66.90 39.74 17.80
CA SER A 431 66.41 39.65 19.17
C SER A 431 66.09 38.22 19.56
N THR A 432 66.85 37.66 20.51
CA THR A 432 66.61 36.32 21.04
C THR A 432 65.26 36.22 21.73
N ASP A 433 64.83 37.29 22.39
CA ASP A 433 63.58 37.35 23.15
C ASP A 433 62.37 37.41 22.23
N ALA A 434 62.43 38.21 21.16
CA ALA A 434 61.38 38.26 20.14
C ALA A 434 61.26 36.96 19.35
N GLN A 435 62.39 36.33 18.99
CA GLN A 435 62.38 35.04 18.30
C GLN A 435 61.81 33.93 19.19
N SER A 436 62.20 33.90 20.47
CA SER A 436 61.67 32.96 21.46
C SER A 436 60.17 33.15 21.67
N LEU A 437 59.71 34.38 21.90
CA LEU A 437 58.30 34.68 22.13
C LEU A 437 57.44 34.38 20.90
N HIS A 438 57.90 34.77 19.69
CA HIS A 438 57.20 34.46 18.45
C HIS A 438 57.08 32.94 18.23
N SER A 439 58.15 32.18 18.48
CA SER A 439 58.14 30.72 18.40
C SER A 439 57.20 30.09 19.43
N GLN A 440 57.18 30.60 20.66
CA GLN A 440 56.26 30.14 21.72
C GLN A 440 54.80 30.39 21.35
N ILE A 441 54.47 31.59 20.87
CA ILE A 441 53.10 31.94 20.45
C ILE A 441 52.69 31.08 19.26
N LYS A 442 53.58 30.86 18.29
CA LYS A 442 53.32 30.00 17.14
C LYS A 442 53.03 28.56 17.57
N SER A 443 53.88 28.00 18.42
CA SER A 443 53.71 26.66 18.96
C SER A 443 52.39 26.51 19.73
N ALA A 444 52.01 27.51 20.51
CA ALA A 444 50.75 27.52 21.24
C ALA A 444 49.53 27.67 20.32
N LEU A 445 49.62 28.49 19.26
CA LEU A 445 48.58 28.60 18.23
C LEU A 445 48.38 27.27 17.51
N ASP A 446 49.46 26.65 17.04
CA ASP A 446 49.44 25.35 16.37
C ASP A 446 48.85 24.28 17.29
N ALA A 447 49.24 24.26 18.57
CA ALA A 447 48.67 23.34 19.56
C ALA A 447 47.16 23.56 19.77
N ARG A 448 46.71 24.82 19.77
CA ARG A 448 45.28 25.16 19.90
C ARG A 448 44.47 24.73 18.67
N ILE A 449 45.01 24.93 17.46
CA ILE A 449 44.40 24.47 16.20
C ILE A 449 44.28 22.95 16.21
N VAL A 450 45.33 22.23 16.61
CA VAL A 450 45.31 20.77 16.74
C VAL A 450 44.26 20.31 17.75
N GLN A 451 44.18 20.97 18.92
CA GLN A 451 43.17 20.67 19.93
C GLN A 451 41.76 20.84 19.36
N LEU A 452 41.42 22.01 18.81
CA LEU A 452 40.09 22.30 18.26
C LEU A 452 39.72 21.35 17.12
N THR A 453 40.68 21.02 16.25
CA THR A 453 40.52 20.03 15.18
C THR A 453 40.19 18.64 15.74
N SER A 454 40.89 18.22 16.80
CA SER A 454 40.63 16.93 17.46
C SER A 454 39.24 16.89 18.12
N GLU A 455 38.84 17.97 18.78
CA GLU A 455 37.53 18.10 19.43
C GLU A 455 36.41 18.10 18.39
N ALA A 456 36.58 18.86 17.29
CA ALA A 456 35.64 18.89 16.18
C ALA A 456 35.42 17.49 15.58
N ARG A 457 36.50 16.75 15.29
CA ARG A 457 36.42 15.37 14.79
C ARG A 457 35.73 14.44 15.77
N SER A 458 36.04 14.54 17.07
CA SER A 458 35.40 13.72 18.12
C SER A 458 33.90 13.99 18.22
N LEU A 459 33.50 15.27 18.18
CA LEU A 459 32.09 15.67 18.18
C LEU A 459 31.34 15.16 16.94
N GLN A 460 31.99 15.20 15.78
CA GLN A 460 31.41 14.70 14.53
C GLN A 460 31.23 13.18 14.54
N GLN A 461 32.22 12.44 15.08
CA GLN A 461 32.13 10.99 15.26
C GLN A 461 31.09 10.58 16.30
N SER A 462 30.90 11.38 17.35
CA SER A 462 29.88 11.14 18.37
C SER A 462 28.47 11.58 17.96
N GLY A 463 28.29 12.07 16.73
CA GLY A 463 27.00 12.49 16.19
C GLY A 463 26.53 13.87 16.65
N LYS A 464 27.33 14.61 17.42
CA LYS A 464 27.07 15.99 17.86
C LYS A 464 27.52 17.00 16.80
N VAL A 465 27.01 16.83 15.60
CA VAL A 465 27.49 17.51 14.38
C VAL A 465 27.35 19.03 14.46
N GLU A 466 26.31 19.52 15.14
CA GLU A 466 26.08 20.95 15.35
C GLU A 466 27.21 21.61 16.15
N LEU A 467 27.72 20.92 17.18
CA LEU A 467 28.86 21.39 17.97
C LEU A 467 30.17 21.25 17.17
N ALA A 468 30.30 20.21 16.35
CA ALA A 468 31.45 20.06 15.46
C ALA A 468 31.56 21.21 14.44
N ILE A 469 30.43 21.67 13.87
CA ILE A 469 30.38 22.83 12.97
C ILE A 469 30.95 24.07 13.67
N LEU A 470 30.61 24.31 14.94
CA LEU A 470 31.13 25.44 15.71
C LEU A 470 32.64 25.33 15.91
N MET A 471 33.15 24.16 16.27
CA MET A 471 34.58 23.92 16.46
C MET A 471 35.38 24.07 15.16
N TRP A 472 34.86 23.56 14.04
CA TRP A 472 35.46 23.78 12.72
C TRP A 472 35.47 25.26 12.31
N GLY A 473 34.41 26.00 12.65
CA GLY A 473 34.36 27.45 12.48
C GLY A 473 35.47 28.17 13.25
N GLN A 474 35.75 27.76 14.50
CA GLN A 474 36.83 28.33 15.32
C GLN A 474 38.23 28.01 14.76
N VAL A 475 38.44 26.83 14.18
CA VAL A 475 39.71 26.51 13.50
C VAL A 475 39.93 27.44 12.30
N LEU A 476 38.90 27.64 11.48
CA LEU A 476 38.97 28.54 10.31
C LEU A 476 39.13 30.02 10.67
N GLU A 477 38.80 30.40 11.91
CA GLU A 477 39.09 31.73 12.44
C GLU A 477 40.60 31.91 12.73
N LEU A 478 41.20 30.89 13.35
CA LEU A 478 42.64 30.87 13.66
C LEU A 478 43.48 30.73 12.38
N ASP A 479 43.11 29.80 11.50
CA ASP A 479 43.71 29.59 10.18
C ASP A 479 42.63 29.36 9.11
N SER A 480 42.35 30.41 8.33
CA SER A 480 41.35 30.36 7.25
C SER A 480 41.73 29.44 6.08
N THR A 481 43.01 29.07 5.97
CA THR A 481 43.53 28.20 4.92
C THR A 481 43.61 26.74 5.35
N ASP A 482 43.25 26.43 6.59
CA ASP A 482 43.28 25.07 7.11
C ASP A 482 42.32 24.16 6.32
N GLN A 483 42.91 23.26 5.53
CA GLN A 483 42.16 22.36 4.67
C GLN A 483 41.32 21.37 5.47
N ALA A 484 41.80 20.94 6.63
CA ALA A 484 41.08 19.96 7.45
C ALA A 484 39.76 20.54 7.95
N ALA A 485 39.74 21.82 8.33
CA ALA A 485 38.57 22.50 8.82
C ALA A 485 37.58 22.87 7.72
N GLN A 486 38.05 23.25 6.52
CA GLN A 486 37.16 23.47 5.37
C GLN A 486 36.42 22.17 5.00
N VAL A 487 37.15 21.06 4.89
CA VAL A 487 36.58 19.74 4.58
C VAL A 487 35.67 19.27 5.72
N GLY A 488 36.11 19.41 6.98
CA GLY A 488 35.34 19.01 8.16
C GLY A 488 34.00 19.75 8.27
N LEU A 489 34.00 21.05 8.00
CA LEU A 489 32.80 21.89 8.00
C LEU A 489 31.82 21.48 6.88
N GLN A 490 32.32 21.23 5.67
CA GLN A 490 31.50 20.75 4.56
C GLN A 490 30.85 19.40 4.90
N GLN A 491 31.64 18.44 5.38
CA GLN A 491 31.15 17.11 5.77
C GLN A 491 30.10 17.21 6.89
N ALA A 492 30.34 18.07 7.88
CA ALA A 492 29.38 18.28 8.95
C ALA A 492 28.05 18.86 8.42
N GLY A 493 28.10 19.80 7.48
CA GLY A 493 26.91 20.34 6.81
C GLY A 493 26.14 19.29 6.01
N GLU A 494 26.83 18.38 5.32
CA GLU A 494 26.20 17.26 4.61
C GLU A 494 25.51 16.29 5.57
N ILE A 495 26.11 15.98 6.73
CA ILE A 495 25.49 15.14 7.75
C ILE A 495 24.23 15.80 8.33
N VAL A 496 24.23 17.12 8.57
CA VAL A 496 23.03 17.84 9.03
C VAL A 496 21.91 17.73 8.00
N LYS A 497 22.21 17.96 6.72
CA LYS A 497 21.23 17.81 5.63
C LYS A 497 20.70 16.37 5.54
N LEU A 498 21.59 15.38 5.60
CA LEU A 498 21.24 13.97 5.63
C LEU A 498 20.25 13.65 6.76
N ASN A 499 20.57 14.06 7.99
CA ASN A 499 19.74 13.82 9.17
C ASN A 499 18.35 14.47 9.03
N ALA A 500 18.27 15.67 8.44
CA ALA A 500 17.01 16.34 8.18
C ALA A 500 16.15 15.55 7.18
N TYR A 501 16.71 15.12 6.05
CA TYR A 501 16.01 14.29 5.06
C TYR A 501 15.57 12.95 5.64
N VAL A 502 16.43 12.29 6.42
CA VAL A 502 16.10 11.02 7.09
C VAL A 502 14.96 11.19 8.08
N LYS A 503 15.05 12.17 8.99
CA LYS A 503 14.00 12.43 9.99
C LYS A 503 12.66 12.72 9.32
N SER A 504 12.68 13.55 8.28
CA SER A 504 11.50 13.88 7.48
C SER A 504 10.93 12.63 6.81
N GLY A 505 11.74 11.87 6.08
CA GLY A 505 11.35 10.64 5.40
C GLY A 505 10.74 9.59 6.34
N VAL A 506 11.31 9.41 7.55
CA VAL A 506 10.78 8.50 8.57
C VAL A 506 9.42 8.97 9.08
N GLY A 507 9.24 10.27 9.33
CA GLY A 507 7.95 10.83 9.69
C GLY A 507 6.86 10.50 8.65
N TYR A 508 7.18 10.69 7.37
CA TYR A 508 6.26 10.38 6.29
C TYR A 508 6.00 8.88 6.12
N TYR A 509 7.04 8.06 6.27
CA TYR A 509 6.91 6.61 6.27
C TYR A 509 5.90 6.14 7.33
N ASN A 510 6.04 6.66 8.55
CA ASN A 510 5.16 6.31 9.67
C ASN A 510 3.73 6.81 9.49
N SER A 511 3.54 7.92 8.78
CA SER A 511 2.21 8.45 8.42
C SER A 511 1.52 7.72 7.26
N GLY A 512 2.18 6.74 6.63
CA GLY A 512 1.67 6.03 5.46
C GLY A 512 1.83 6.77 4.11
N SER A 513 2.44 7.97 4.13
CA SER A 513 2.67 8.80 2.95
C SER A 513 3.93 8.35 2.18
N TYR A 514 3.88 7.15 1.59
CA TYR A 514 5.06 6.51 1.01
C TYR A 514 5.67 7.27 -0.18
N SER A 515 4.86 7.95 -1.00
CA SER A 515 5.32 8.73 -2.16
C SER A 515 6.22 9.90 -1.73
N ALA A 516 5.80 10.62 -0.68
CA ALA A 516 6.55 11.68 -0.04
C ALA A 516 7.81 11.13 0.63
N ALA A 517 7.69 10.04 1.40
CA ALA A 517 8.83 9.37 2.02
C ALA A 517 9.91 8.99 0.98
N ARG A 518 9.51 8.56 -0.22
CA ARG A 518 10.45 8.20 -1.29
C ARG A 518 11.31 9.37 -1.72
N GLN A 519 10.73 10.56 -1.88
CA GLN A 519 11.48 11.75 -2.28
C GLN A 519 12.52 12.12 -1.22
N GLU A 520 12.13 12.12 0.06
CA GLU A 520 13.04 12.43 1.17
C GLU A 520 14.20 11.43 1.24
N PHE A 521 13.91 10.14 1.19
CA PHE A 521 14.95 9.12 1.24
C PHE A 521 15.82 9.11 -0.02
N GLN A 522 15.29 9.46 -1.19
CA GLN A 522 16.11 9.66 -2.39
C GLN A 522 17.04 10.87 -2.29
N ALA A 523 16.59 11.96 -1.66
CA ALA A 523 17.44 13.12 -1.39
C ALA A 523 18.55 12.77 -0.37
N ALA A 524 18.21 12.05 0.70
CA ALA A 524 19.18 11.50 1.65
C ALA A 524 20.20 10.57 0.97
N PHE A 525 19.72 9.69 0.08
CA PHE A 525 20.54 8.71 -0.64
C PHE A 525 21.56 9.39 -1.57
N LYS A 526 21.23 10.54 -2.17
CA LYS A 526 22.19 11.32 -2.97
C LYS A 526 23.34 11.88 -2.16
N ILE A 527 23.12 12.17 -0.87
CA ILE A 527 24.16 12.69 0.03
C ILE A 527 25.07 11.55 0.51
N ASN A 528 24.48 10.48 1.04
CA ASN A 528 25.24 9.30 1.45
C ASN A 528 24.58 8.01 0.95
N PRO A 529 25.01 7.48 -0.21
CA PRO A 529 24.47 6.24 -0.78
C PRO A 529 24.76 4.99 0.05
N GLN A 530 25.73 5.04 0.96
CA GLN A 530 26.18 3.91 1.78
C GLN A 530 25.57 3.91 3.18
N ASP A 531 24.75 4.91 3.52
CA ASP A 531 24.09 4.97 4.83
C ASP A 531 23.11 3.79 4.97
N PRO A 532 23.33 2.85 5.93
CA PRO A 532 22.53 1.64 6.04
C PRO A 532 21.05 1.92 6.30
N LEU A 533 20.75 2.99 7.05
CA LEU A 533 19.40 3.38 7.39
C LEU A 533 18.67 3.94 6.16
N VAL A 534 19.32 4.83 5.41
CA VAL A 534 18.76 5.38 4.17
C VAL A 534 18.53 4.27 3.14
N VAL A 535 19.52 3.39 2.93
CA VAL A 535 19.40 2.25 1.99
C VAL A 535 18.21 1.38 2.36
N ASP A 536 18.03 1.08 3.64
CA ASP A 536 16.93 0.23 4.10
C ASP A 536 15.57 0.92 3.91
N TYR A 537 15.44 2.21 4.26
CA TYR A 537 14.20 2.95 4.05
C TYR A 537 13.87 3.18 2.57
N VAL A 538 14.84 3.47 1.70
CA VAL A 538 14.62 3.53 0.24
C VAL A 538 14.07 2.20 -0.26
N ARG A 539 14.62 1.07 0.20
CA ARG A 539 14.12 -0.27 -0.15
C ARG A 539 12.71 -0.49 0.36
N GLN A 540 12.44 -0.23 1.64
CA GLN A 540 11.12 -0.39 2.24
C GLN A 540 10.06 0.48 1.54
N VAL A 541 10.35 1.74 1.28
CA VAL A 541 9.44 2.66 0.59
C VAL A 541 9.21 2.23 -0.86
N SER A 542 10.26 1.82 -1.58
CA SER A 542 10.12 1.30 -2.94
C SER A 542 9.27 0.02 -2.94
N ALA A 543 9.36 -0.83 -1.92
CA ALA A 543 8.49 -2.00 -1.74
C ALA A 543 7.02 -1.67 -1.52
N LYS A 544 6.72 -0.53 -0.90
CA LYS A 544 5.36 -0.06 -0.69
C LYS A 544 4.78 0.61 -1.93
N LEU A 545 5.62 1.17 -2.80
CA LEU A 545 5.21 1.97 -3.96
C LEU A 545 5.24 1.23 -5.30
N GLU A 546 6.18 0.29 -5.48
CA GLU A 546 6.29 -0.46 -6.73
C GLU A 546 5.52 -1.78 -6.63
N LYS A 547 4.97 -2.22 -7.77
CA LYS A 547 4.32 -3.52 -7.86
C LYS A 547 5.33 -4.61 -7.47
N PRO A 548 4.94 -5.60 -6.64
CA PRO A 548 5.81 -6.73 -6.35
C PRO A 548 6.11 -7.46 -7.67
N THR A 549 7.39 -7.59 -8.00
CA THR A 549 7.84 -8.28 -9.21
C THR A 549 7.72 -9.78 -9.01
N THR A 550 7.32 -10.49 -10.07
CA THR A 550 7.07 -11.93 -10.03
C THR A 550 8.29 -12.71 -10.51
N LEU A 551 8.30 -14.03 -10.34
CA LEU A 551 9.37 -14.88 -10.89
C LEU A 551 9.45 -14.77 -12.42
N GLU A 552 8.30 -14.54 -13.09
CA GLU A 552 8.27 -14.38 -14.55
C GLU A 552 8.98 -13.11 -15.00
N ASP A 553 8.95 -12.05 -14.19
CA ASP A 553 9.66 -10.82 -14.50
C ASP A 553 11.18 -11.01 -14.40
N LEU A 554 11.66 -11.83 -13.46
CA LEU A 554 13.08 -12.22 -13.40
C LEU A 554 13.49 -13.06 -14.60
N LYS A 555 12.64 -13.98 -15.06
CA LYS A 555 12.93 -14.83 -16.22
C LYS A 555 13.08 -14.05 -17.54
N LYS A 556 12.45 -12.87 -17.63
CA LYS A 556 12.58 -11.97 -18.78
C LYS A 556 13.92 -11.24 -18.83
N ASP A 557 14.67 -11.23 -17.71
CA ASP A 557 15.99 -10.64 -17.59
C ASP A 557 17.05 -11.76 -17.48
N PRO A 558 17.77 -12.10 -18.57
CA PRO A 558 18.69 -13.23 -18.59
C PRO A 558 19.82 -13.13 -17.55
N GLN A 559 20.28 -11.92 -17.23
CA GLN A 559 21.38 -11.71 -16.28
C GLN A 559 20.89 -11.92 -14.85
N VAL A 560 19.73 -11.37 -14.50
CA VAL A 560 19.13 -11.57 -13.18
C VAL A 560 18.65 -13.00 -12.97
N TRP A 561 18.12 -13.64 -14.01
CA TRP A 561 17.71 -15.04 -13.93
C TRP A 561 18.88 -15.97 -13.59
N GLN A 562 20.06 -15.73 -14.16
CA GLN A 562 21.27 -16.48 -13.81
C GLN A 562 21.67 -16.30 -12.33
N LEU A 563 21.58 -15.06 -11.81
CA LEU A 563 21.84 -14.80 -10.38
C LEU A 563 20.84 -15.54 -9.48
N TYR A 564 19.55 -15.54 -9.86
CA TYR A 564 18.52 -16.25 -9.12
C TYR A 564 18.74 -17.77 -9.10
N GLN A 565 19.08 -18.37 -10.25
CA GLN A 565 19.42 -19.80 -10.37
C GLN A 565 20.66 -20.16 -9.55
N ARG A 566 21.70 -19.32 -9.58
CA ARG A 566 22.90 -19.52 -8.77
C ARG A 566 22.59 -19.56 -7.27
N GLY A 567 21.69 -18.69 -6.79
CA GLY A 567 21.21 -18.73 -5.41
C GLY A 567 20.48 -20.03 -5.08
N SER A 568 19.59 -20.49 -5.97
CA SER A 568 18.87 -21.76 -5.82
C SER A 568 19.80 -22.98 -5.82
N GLU A 569 20.81 -23.02 -6.70
CA GLU A 569 21.81 -24.09 -6.73
C GLU A 569 22.63 -24.16 -5.45
N LYS A 570 23.10 -23.02 -4.96
CA LYS A 570 23.85 -22.94 -3.69
C LYS A 570 23.01 -23.39 -2.51
N TYR A 571 21.74 -22.98 -2.48
CA TYR A 571 20.79 -23.42 -1.46
C TYR A 571 20.59 -24.93 -1.46
N GLN A 572 20.45 -25.56 -2.64
CA GLN A 572 20.35 -27.02 -2.77
C GLN A 572 21.61 -27.75 -2.32
N LYS A 573 22.80 -27.14 -2.51
CA LYS A 573 24.09 -27.66 -2.05
C LYS A 573 24.35 -27.44 -0.54
N GLY A 574 23.42 -26.79 0.18
CA GLY A 574 23.57 -26.47 1.59
C GLY A 574 24.44 -25.25 1.90
N ASP A 575 24.91 -24.52 0.87
CA ASP A 575 25.63 -23.25 1.02
C ASP A 575 24.63 -22.09 1.21
N TYR A 576 24.03 -22.02 2.40
CA TYR A 576 23.05 -20.99 2.74
C TYR A 576 23.62 -19.55 2.71
N PRO A 577 24.84 -19.27 3.21
CA PRO A 577 25.43 -17.93 3.11
C PRO A 577 25.62 -17.50 1.65
N GLY A 578 26.16 -18.38 0.81
CA GLY A 578 26.36 -18.09 -0.60
C GLY A 578 25.05 -17.97 -1.39
N ALA A 579 23.99 -18.67 -0.98
CA ALA A 579 22.64 -18.53 -1.56
C ALA A 579 22.03 -17.16 -1.24
N ILE A 580 22.18 -16.70 0.01
CA ILE A 580 21.71 -15.37 0.44
C ILE A 580 22.42 -14.27 -0.35
N GLU A 581 23.73 -14.36 -0.51
CA GLU A 581 24.52 -13.38 -1.27
C GLU A 581 24.05 -13.29 -2.74
N ALA A 582 23.87 -14.43 -3.41
CA ALA A 582 23.38 -14.46 -4.79
C ALA A 582 21.96 -13.88 -4.94
N TRP A 583 21.07 -14.15 -3.99
CA TRP A 583 19.72 -13.58 -3.98
C TRP A 583 19.69 -12.10 -3.56
N GLN A 584 20.65 -11.62 -2.78
CA GLN A 584 20.79 -10.19 -2.50
C GLN A 584 21.18 -9.40 -3.75
N GLU A 585 22.01 -9.96 -4.64
CA GLU A 585 22.29 -9.35 -5.95
C GLU A 585 21.04 -9.27 -6.84
N VAL A 586 20.16 -10.28 -6.79
CA VAL A 586 18.86 -10.24 -7.49
C VAL A 586 17.98 -9.10 -6.95
N LEU A 587 17.99 -8.87 -5.63
CA LEU A 587 17.23 -7.78 -5.00
C LEU A 587 17.83 -6.39 -5.26
N LYS A 588 19.06 -6.26 -5.78
CA LYS A 588 19.56 -4.96 -6.24
C LYS A 588 18.86 -4.50 -7.52
N VAL A 589 18.44 -5.43 -8.37
CA VAL A 589 17.74 -5.14 -9.64
C VAL A 589 16.22 -5.24 -9.49
N TYR A 590 15.72 -6.23 -8.73
CA TYR A 590 14.30 -6.44 -8.45
C TYR A 590 14.05 -6.44 -6.93
N PRO A 591 14.11 -5.26 -6.25
CA PRO A 591 14.09 -5.16 -4.79
C PRO A 591 12.84 -5.72 -4.11
N ASN A 592 11.74 -5.87 -4.85
CA ASN A 592 10.44 -6.29 -4.31
C ASN A 592 10.01 -7.68 -4.79
N ASN A 593 10.96 -8.48 -5.31
CA ASN A 593 10.63 -9.82 -5.75
C ASN A 593 10.29 -10.72 -4.56
N LYS A 594 9.01 -11.07 -4.43
CA LYS A 594 8.50 -11.86 -3.31
C LYS A 594 9.18 -13.23 -3.18
N ASN A 595 9.56 -13.86 -4.30
CA ASN A 595 10.18 -15.18 -4.27
C ASN A 595 11.62 -15.11 -3.76
N THR A 596 12.40 -14.15 -4.24
CA THR A 596 13.77 -13.90 -3.78
C THR A 596 13.83 -13.54 -2.30
N LEU A 597 12.93 -12.66 -1.82
CA LEU A 597 12.83 -12.30 -0.40
C LEU A 597 12.52 -13.52 0.49
N ARG A 598 11.53 -14.33 0.10
CA ARG A 598 11.15 -15.55 0.83
C ARG A 598 12.29 -16.58 0.87
N ASN A 599 13.01 -16.74 -0.24
CA ASN A 599 14.14 -17.67 -0.30
C ASN A 599 15.29 -17.26 0.63
N ILE A 600 15.59 -15.95 0.71
CA ILE A 600 16.58 -15.43 1.68
C ILE A 600 16.13 -15.70 3.12
N GLU A 601 14.85 -15.48 3.43
CA GLU A 601 14.31 -15.75 4.76
C GLU A 601 14.42 -17.23 5.14
N GLN A 602 14.08 -18.14 4.20
CA GLN A 602 14.25 -19.58 4.40
C GLN A 602 15.72 -19.98 4.60
N ALA A 603 16.65 -19.39 3.86
CA ALA A 603 18.09 -19.63 4.05
C ALA A 603 18.59 -19.12 5.40
N LYS A 604 18.13 -17.95 5.86
CA LYS A 604 18.45 -17.42 7.19
C LYS A 604 17.94 -18.31 8.33
N LEU A 605 16.75 -18.90 8.17
CA LEU A 605 16.20 -19.84 9.15
C LEU A 605 17.00 -21.15 9.25
N ARG A 606 17.75 -21.53 8.22
CA ARG A 606 18.63 -22.71 8.21
C ARG A 606 20.04 -22.43 8.75
N LEU A 607 20.37 -21.16 8.98
CA LEU A 607 21.63 -20.71 9.61
C LEU A 607 21.52 -20.57 11.13
N LYS A 608 20.29 -20.52 11.66
CA LYS A 608 20.00 -20.63 13.09
C LYS A 608 19.84 -22.10 13.46
#